data_AF-A0A971UB83-F1
#
_entry.id   AF-A0A971UB83-F1
#
_cell.length_a   1.000
_cell.length_b   1.000
_cell.length_c   1.000
_cell.angle_alpha   90.00
_cell.angle_beta   90.00
_cell.angle_gamma   90.00
#
_symmetry.space_group_name_H-M   'P 1'
#
loop_
_entity.id
_entity.type
_entity.pdbx_description
1 polymer ?
#
loop_
_entity_poly.entity_id
_entity_poly.type
_entity_poly.pdbx_seq_one_letter_code
_entity_poly.pdbx_strand_id
1 'polypeptide(L)'
;MAQLRLDYEKFQKLDTLVWVVGPEKPETFRDYWAKHDLPFVGLPDPEHRVLKLYGQEVKLFKLGRLPAQMLIDRTGRLRFVHYGHSMSDIPSNEEILQLIETRLRQEEKAP
;
A
#
# COMPACT_ATOMS: atom_id res chain seq x y z
N MET A 1 -6.57 7.17 -3.79
CA MET A 1 -6.32 6.02 -4.71
C MET A 1 -6.32 6.40 -6.20
N ALA A 2 -6.84 7.55 -6.62
CA ALA A 2 -6.84 7.93 -8.05
C ALA A 2 -5.43 7.97 -8.68
N GLN A 3 -4.45 8.61 -8.04
CA GLN A 3 -3.07 8.64 -8.55
C GLN A 3 -2.46 7.23 -8.63
N LEU A 4 -2.63 6.42 -7.59
CA LEU A 4 -2.19 5.01 -7.58
C LEU A 4 -2.80 4.18 -8.71
N ARG A 5 -4.07 4.43 -9.08
CA ARG A 5 -4.71 3.80 -10.23
C ARG A 5 -4.05 4.22 -11.55
N LEU A 6 -3.77 5.52 -11.73
CA LEU A 6 -3.12 6.02 -12.95
C LEU A 6 -1.71 5.46 -13.15
N ASP A 7 -0.98 5.26 -12.05
CA ASP A 7 0.38 4.74 -12.10
C ASP A 7 0.47 3.21 -11.98
N TYR A 8 -0.65 2.50 -11.84
CA TYR A 8 -0.64 1.06 -11.52
C TYR A 8 0.17 0.22 -12.53
N GLU A 9 0.06 0.53 -13.82
CA GLU A 9 0.84 -0.16 -14.86
C GLU A 9 2.36 -0.02 -14.66
N LYS A 10 2.84 1.07 -14.05
CA LYS A 10 4.26 1.26 -13.75
C LYS A 10 4.73 0.27 -12.69
N PHE A 11 3.92 0.04 -11.64
CA PHE A 11 4.20 -0.99 -10.64
C PHE A 11 4.21 -2.40 -11.26
N GLN A 12 3.28 -2.69 -12.18
CA GLN A 12 3.23 -3.97 -12.89
C GLN A 12 4.47 -4.20 -13.78
N LYS A 13 4.93 -3.17 -14.50
CA LYS A 13 6.19 -3.24 -15.30
C LYS A 13 7.42 -3.51 -14.42
N LEU A 14 7.35 -3.12 -13.16
CA LEU A 14 8.37 -3.41 -12.15
C LEU A 14 8.11 -4.71 -11.37
N ASP A 15 7.18 -5.54 -11.84
CA ASP A 15 6.86 -6.85 -11.27
C ASP A 15 6.41 -6.78 -9.79
N THR A 16 5.73 -5.66 -9.47
CA THR A 16 5.23 -5.31 -8.14
C THR A 16 3.71 -5.28 -8.11
N LEU A 17 3.12 -5.98 -7.13
CA LEU A 17 1.68 -5.93 -6.87
C LEU A 17 1.34 -4.84 -5.86
N VAL A 18 0.17 -4.23 -6.03
CA VAL A 18 -0.39 -3.25 -5.08
C VAL A 18 -1.56 -3.89 -4.34
N TRP A 19 -1.51 -3.81 -3.01
CA TRP A 19 -2.57 -4.25 -2.12
C TRP A 19 -3.02 -3.06 -1.27
N VAL A 20 -4.30 -2.75 -1.28
CA VAL A 20 -4.90 -1.74 -0.40
C VAL A 20 -5.67 -2.46 0.69
N VAL A 21 -5.29 -2.25 1.94
CA VAL A 21 -5.93 -2.85 3.12
C VAL A 21 -6.71 -1.78 3.86
N GLY A 22 -7.93 -2.09 4.29
CA GLY A 22 -8.78 -1.11 4.99
C GLY A 22 -9.82 -1.77 5.89
N PRO A 23 -10.34 -1.04 6.89
CA PRO A 23 -11.22 -1.58 7.92
C PRO A 23 -12.65 -1.86 7.45
N GLU A 24 -13.00 -1.49 6.23
CA GLU A 24 -14.35 -1.65 5.70
C GLU A 24 -14.66 -3.12 5.38
N LYS A 25 -15.96 -3.45 5.33
CA LYS A 25 -16.44 -4.78 5.01
C LYS A 25 -16.21 -5.15 3.54
N PRO A 26 -16.18 -6.46 3.19
CA PRO A 26 -15.98 -6.91 1.81
C PRO A 26 -16.95 -6.30 0.80
N GLU A 27 -18.21 -6.07 1.18
CA GLU A 27 -19.21 -5.47 0.31
C GLU A 27 -18.83 -4.02 -0.05
N THR A 28 -18.45 -3.23 0.95
CA THR A 28 -18.02 -1.83 0.76
C THR A 28 -16.77 -1.74 -0.10
N PHE A 29 -15.81 -2.64 0.10
CA PHE A 29 -14.64 -2.75 -0.77
C PHE A 29 -15.05 -3.05 -2.22
N ARG A 30 -15.85 -4.09 -2.44
CA ARG A 30 -16.29 -4.48 -3.79
C ARG A 30 -17.01 -3.35 -4.52
N ASP A 31 -17.92 -2.66 -3.83
CA ASP A 31 -18.68 -1.55 -4.42
C ASP A 31 -17.76 -0.37 -4.77
N TYR A 32 -16.81 -0.02 -3.90
CA TYR A 32 -15.84 1.05 -4.15
C TYR A 32 -14.90 0.71 -5.31
N TRP A 33 -14.43 -0.54 -5.38
CA TRP A 33 -13.57 -1.01 -6.46
C TRP A 33 -14.27 -0.96 -7.81
N ALA A 34 -15.49 -1.48 -7.89
CA ALA A 34 -16.30 -1.46 -9.11
C ALA A 34 -16.63 -0.02 -9.54
N LYS A 35 -16.98 0.85 -8.59
CA LYS A 35 -17.32 2.24 -8.87
C LYS A 35 -16.15 3.07 -9.42
N HIS A 36 -14.93 2.74 -8.99
CA HIS A 36 -13.74 3.53 -9.30
C HIS A 36 -12.76 2.82 -10.26
N ASP A 37 -13.16 1.68 -10.82
CA ASP A 37 -12.37 0.85 -11.73
C ASP A 37 -10.95 0.61 -11.21
N LEU A 38 -10.83 0.22 -9.93
CA LEU A 38 -9.52 0.04 -9.29
C LEU A 38 -8.88 -1.27 -9.76
N PRO A 39 -7.70 -1.23 -10.41
CA PRO A 39 -7.10 -2.40 -11.06
C PRO A 39 -6.21 -3.25 -10.14
N PHE A 40 -6.14 -2.91 -8.85
CA PHE A 40 -5.28 -3.56 -7.85
C PHE A 40 -6.10 -4.26 -6.77
N VAL A 41 -5.45 -5.06 -5.92
CA VAL A 41 -6.12 -5.88 -4.92
C VAL A 41 -6.63 -5.01 -3.76
N GLY A 42 -7.90 -5.18 -3.41
CA GLY A 42 -8.49 -4.68 -2.17
C GLY A 42 -8.61 -5.79 -1.13
N LEU A 43 -8.03 -5.59 0.05
CA LEU A 43 -8.09 -6.51 1.17
C LEU A 43 -8.93 -5.89 2.32
N PRO A 44 -10.23 -6.21 2.41
CA PRO A 44 -11.04 -5.80 3.55
C PRO A 44 -10.55 -6.48 4.83
N ASP A 45 -10.38 -5.70 5.90
CA ASP A 45 -9.92 -6.15 7.22
C ASP A 45 -10.81 -5.57 8.35
N PRO A 46 -12.10 -5.94 8.39
CA PRO A 46 -13.06 -5.40 9.37
C PRO A 46 -12.74 -5.77 10.81
N GLU A 47 -12.01 -6.86 11.04
CA GLU A 47 -11.54 -7.29 12.36
C GLU A 47 -10.20 -6.63 12.75
N HIS A 48 -9.63 -5.82 11.86
CA HIS A 48 -8.34 -5.14 12.03
C HIS A 48 -7.16 -6.07 12.31
N ARG A 49 -7.18 -7.31 11.80
CA ARG A 49 -6.14 -8.31 12.04
C ARG A 49 -4.85 -7.93 11.32
N VAL A 50 -4.95 -7.60 10.03
CA VAL A 50 -3.82 -7.18 9.21
C VAL A 50 -3.36 -5.79 9.60
N LEU A 51 -4.29 -4.84 9.78
CA LEU A 51 -3.97 -3.45 10.14
C LEU A 51 -3.21 -3.37 11.48
N LYS A 52 -3.56 -4.22 12.47
CA LYS A 52 -2.83 -4.33 13.74
C LYS A 52 -1.50 -5.06 13.58
N LEU A 53 -1.48 -6.17 12.84
CA LEU A 53 -0.25 -6.96 12.63
C LEU A 53 0.87 -6.11 12.01
N TYR A 54 0.51 -5.25 11.07
CA TYR A 54 1.43 -4.33 10.41
C TYR A 54 1.56 -2.98 11.13
N GLY A 55 1.13 -2.87 12.39
CA GLY A 55 1.45 -1.74 13.25
C GLY A 55 0.85 -0.39 12.85
N GLN A 56 -0.23 -0.36 12.05
CA GLN A 56 -0.83 0.91 11.63
C GLN A 56 -1.39 1.68 12.84
N GLU A 57 -0.87 2.88 13.08
CA GLU A 57 -1.28 3.72 14.20
C GLU A 57 -2.74 4.20 14.08
N VAL A 58 -3.45 4.14 15.21
CA VAL A 58 -4.75 4.79 15.39
C VAL A 58 -4.57 5.96 16.34
N LYS A 59 -4.87 7.18 15.90
CA LYS A 59 -4.87 8.35 16.78
C LYS A 59 -6.31 8.76 17.05
N LEU A 60 -6.85 8.33 18.19
CA LEU A 60 -8.21 8.69 18.64
C LEU A 60 -8.42 10.22 18.60
N PHE A 61 -7.42 10.99 19.04
CA PHE A 61 -7.46 12.46 19.02
C PHE A 61 -7.37 13.09 17.61
N LYS A 62 -7.00 12.32 16.58
CA LYS A 62 -6.93 12.76 15.18
C LYS A 62 -8.02 12.11 14.30
N LEU A 63 -9.08 11.57 14.90
CA LEU A 63 -10.29 11.07 14.23
C LEU A 63 -10.04 9.98 13.15
N GLY A 64 -9.00 9.14 13.31
CA GLY A 64 -8.82 8.03 12.38
C GLY A 64 -7.50 7.26 12.46
N ARG A 65 -7.39 6.31 11.53
CA ARG A 65 -6.15 5.57 11.25
C ARG A 65 -5.24 6.45 10.41
N LEU A 66 -3.98 6.59 10.81
CA LEU A 66 -3.00 7.29 9.99
C LEU A 66 -2.58 6.42 8.80
N PRO A 67 -2.23 7.03 7.67
CA PRO A 67 -1.76 6.27 6.52
C PRO A 67 -0.49 5.50 6.89
N ALA A 68 -0.38 4.28 6.38
CA ALA A 68 0.83 3.48 6.43
C ALA A 68 1.07 2.87 5.05
N GLN A 69 2.34 2.82 4.63
CA GLN A 69 2.74 2.26 3.35
C GLN A 69 3.99 1.41 3.53
N MET A 70 4.01 0.27 2.85
CA MET A 70 5.10 -0.70 2.97
C MET A 70 5.44 -1.28 1.62
N LEU A 71 6.72 -1.60 1.43
CA LEU A 71 7.22 -2.35 0.30
C LEU A 71 7.87 -3.63 0.82
N ILE A 72 7.35 -4.77 0.37
CA ILE A 72 7.80 -6.10 0.77
C ILE A 72 8.31 -6.79 -0.48
N ASP A 73 9.51 -7.36 -0.42
CA ASP A 73 10.06 -8.11 -1.55
C ASP A 73 9.49 -9.53 -1.65
N ARG A 74 9.88 -10.26 -2.70
CA ARG A 74 9.42 -11.63 -2.98
C ARG A 74 9.89 -12.66 -1.96
N THR A 75 10.90 -12.34 -1.17
CA THR A 75 11.39 -13.19 -0.07
C THR A 75 10.63 -12.93 1.23
N GLY A 76 9.66 -11.99 1.23
CA GLY A 76 8.88 -11.60 2.38
C GLY A 76 9.58 -10.58 3.29
N ARG A 77 10.68 -9.96 2.84
CA ARG A 77 11.41 -8.96 3.63
C ARG A 77 10.80 -7.58 3.43
N LEU A 78 10.61 -6.86 4.54
CA LEU A 78 10.22 -5.46 4.52
C LEU A 78 11.41 -4.61 4.06
N ARG A 79 11.25 -3.92 2.93
CA ARG A 79 12.30 -3.10 2.31
C ARG A 79 12.08 -1.61 2.47
N PHE A 80 10.84 -1.22 2.76
CA PHE A 80 10.46 0.13 3.12
C PHE A 80 9.20 0.10 3.95
N VAL A 81 9.13 1.02 4.90
CA VAL A 81 7.94 1.29 5.70
C VAL A 81 7.86 2.78 5.99
N HIS A 82 6.67 3.32 5.82
CA HIS A 82 6.31 4.67 6.21
C HIS A 82 5.05 4.61 7.07
N TYR A 83 5.13 5.19 8.27
CA TYR A 83 3.97 5.48 9.11
C TYR A 83 3.76 6.99 9.11
N GLY A 84 2.65 7.45 8.54
CA GLY A 84 2.40 8.87 8.36
C GLY A 84 2.10 9.58 9.68
N HIS A 85 2.55 10.82 9.81
CA HIS A 85 2.33 11.67 10.99
C HIS A 85 1.06 12.52 10.89
N SER A 86 0.47 12.61 9.68
CA SER A 86 -0.77 13.30 9.34
C SER A 86 -1.54 12.54 8.25
N MET A 87 -2.79 12.93 7.97
CA MET A 87 -3.61 12.27 6.94
C MET A 87 -3.07 12.47 5.52
N SER A 88 -2.33 13.54 5.27
CA SER A 88 -1.70 13.83 3.97
C SER A 88 -0.25 13.36 3.88
N ASP A 89 0.31 12.83 4.98
CA ASP A 89 1.68 12.32 5.03
C ASP A 89 1.74 10.90 4.42
N ILE A 90 1.65 10.87 3.09
CA ILE A 90 1.65 9.66 2.27
C ILE A 90 2.78 9.80 1.24
N PRO A 91 3.70 8.82 1.13
CA PRO A 91 4.72 8.82 0.09
C PRO A 91 4.11 8.89 -1.31
N SER A 92 4.80 9.58 -2.22
CA SER A 92 4.34 9.68 -3.61
C SER A 92 4.55 8.35 -4.35
N ASN A 93 3.74 8.07 -5.38
CA ASN A 93 3.98 6.90 -6.24
C ASN A 93 5.37 6.94 -6.88
N GLU A 94 5.83 8.12 -7.29
CA GLU A 94 7.14 8.33 -7.90
C GLU A 94 8.28 7.90 -6.98
N GLU A 95 8.22 8.30 -5.70
CA GLU A 95 9.21 7.91 -4.69
C GLU A 95 9.29 6.38 -4.53
N ILE A 96 8.15 5.70 -4.51
CA ILE A 96 8.10 4.25 -4.36
C ILE A 96 8.57 3.53 -5.63
N LEU A 97 8.21 4.03 -6.81
CA LEU A 97 8.68 3.49 -8.09
C LEU A 97 10.21 3.61 -8.19
N GLN A 98 10.77 4.77 -7.86
CA GLN A 98 12.22 4.97 -7.82
C GLN A 98 12.91 4.03 -6.84
N LEU A 99 12.32 3.77 -5.67
CA LEU A 99 12.85 2.82 -4.70
C LEU A 99 12.91 1.40 -5.26
N ILE A 100 11.85 0.95 -5.94
CA ILE A 100 11.78 -0.38 -6.57
C ILE A 100 12.85 -0.51 -7.67
N GLU A 101 12.98 0.51 -8.52
CA GLU A 101 13.94 0.53 -9.63
C GLU A 101 15.39 0.49 -9.16
N THR A 102 15.72 1.30 -8.15
CA THR A 102 17.12 1.55 -7.77
C THR A 102 17.66 0.54 -6.75
N ARG A 103 16.87 0.08 -5.78
CA ARG A 103 17.40 -0.74 -4.67
C ARG A 103 17.06 -2.22 -4.82
N LEU A 104 15.83 -2.56 -5.17
CA LEU A 104 15.40 -3.96 -5.15
C LEU A 104 15.94 -4.78 -6.33
N ARG A 105 15.94 -4.21 -7.53
CA ARG A 105 16.50 -4.89 -8.71
C ARG A 105 18.01 -5.07 -8.67
N GLN A 106 18.73 -4.31 -7.84
CA GLN A 106 20.17 -4.49 -7.65
C GLN A 106 20.47 -5.67 -6.73
N GLU A 107 19.67 -5.85 -5.67
CA GLU A 107 19.81 -6.96 -4.74
C GLU A 107 19.38 -8.31 -5.35
N GLU A 108 18.37 -8.35 -6.21
CA GLU A 108 17.99 -9.56 -6.96
C GLU A 108 19.04 -9.99 -8.00
N LYS A 109 19.94 -9.09 -8.39
CA LYS A 109 21.04 -9.35 -9.34
C LYS A 109 22.38 -9.63 -8.66
N ALA A 110 22.45 -9.53 -7.33
CA ALA A 110 23.65 -9.90 -6.59
C ALA A 110 23.72 -11.44 -6.49
N PRO A 111 24.89 -12.05 -6.79
CA PRO A 111 25.07 -13.51 -6.88
C PRO A 111 24.92 -14.24 -5.54
#